data_AF-A0A3P7J5X8-F1
#
_entry.id   AF-A0A3P7J5X8-F1
#
_cell.length_a   1.000
_cell.length_b   1.000
_cell.length_c   1.000
_cell.angle_alpha   90.00
_cell.angle_beta   90.00
_cell.angle_gamma   90.00
#
_symmetry.space_group_name_H-M   'P 1'
#
loop_
_entity.id
_entity.type
_entity.pdbx_description
1 polymer ?
#
loop_
_entity_poly.entity_id
_entity_poly.type
_entity_poly.pdbx_seq_one_letter_code
_entity_poly.pdbx_strand_id
1 'polypeptide(L)'
;MFNYAHINWTSSNTAGALQGRGGLQSAIAGFNAGNGTGWTPLPYSGEGRVIKLKEFSNVGVPGRWLFRVDEEIIRGGCSNESIGYLTTAPIAATMIGGVYVNVSGPCLRGGDVVKVIFDEYQVDCVRLNMHRAQCVLPVNRMYKTGLVNVKMSRDGGQSYPYVGTFYLCEFTASKIFFLHFLKDFIAYSQNRAGRSEFHA
;
A
#
# COMPACT_ATOMS: atom_id res chain seq x y z
N MET A 1 5.22 6.60 -9.49
CA MET A 1 5.99 6.90 -10.73
C MET A 1 7.46 6.82 -10.39
N PHE A 2 8.25 6.06 -11.14
CA PHE A 2 9.70 5.89 -10.96
C PHE A 2 10.44 6.44 -12.17
N ASN A 3 11.57 7.11 -11.93
CA ASN A 3 12.42 7.66 -12.98
C ASN A 3 13.83 7.09 -12.82
N TYR A 4 14.31 6.37 -13.83
CA TYR A 4 15.63 5.79 -13.93
C TYR A 4 16.43 6.55 -15.00
N ALA A 5 17.10 7.62 -14.60
CA ALA A 5 17.94 8.40 -15.53
C ALA A 5 19.38 7.84 -15.63
N HIS A 6 19.91 7.33 -14.52
CA HIS A 6 21.29 6.85 -14.43
C HIS A 6 21.34 5.47 -13.78
N ILE A 7 21.54 4.45 -14.61
CA ILE A 7 21.85 3.08 -14.17
C ILE A 7 23.12 2.65 -14.88
N ASN A 8 24.20 2.51 -14.13
CA ASN A 8 25.51 2.11 -14.64
C ASN A 8 25.94 0.72 -14.13
N TRP A 9 25.30 0.22 -13.07
CA TRP A 9 25.68 -1.01 -12.40
C TRP A 9 24.62 -2.08 -12.64
N THR A 10 25.04 -3.28 -13.06
CA THR A 10 24.20 -4.47 -13.25
C THR A 10 24.43 -5.52 -12.18
N SER A 11 25.44 -5.36 -11.32
CA SER A 11 25.86 -6.34 -10.31
C SER A 11 26.77 -5.68 -9.27
N SER A 12 26.81 -6.22 -8.06
CA SER A 12 27.71 -5.73 -6.99
C SER A 12 29.15 -6.21 -7.18
N ASN A 13 30.13 -5.44 -6.72
CA ASN A 13 31.53 -5.87 -6.64
C ASN A 13 31.69 -7.14 -5.77
N THR A 14 30.87 -7.30 -4.72
CA THR A 14 30.83 -8.51 -3.88
C THR A 14 30.36 -9.74 -4.65
N ALA A 15 29.60 -9.54 -5.73
CA ALA A 15 29.18 -10.60 -6.63
C ALA A 15 30.23 -10.90 -7.73
N GLY A 16 31.45 -10.35 -7.62
CA GLY A 16 32.51 -10.52 -8.61
C GLY A 16 32.40 -9.59 -9.82
N ALA A 17 31.62 -8.50 -9.71
CA ALA A 17 31.50 -7.53 -10.79
C ALA A 17 32.76 -6.67 -10.94
N LEU A 18 33.17 -6.43 -12.18
CA LEU A 18 34.21 -5.44 -12.52
C LEU A 18 33.51 -4.15 -12.94
N GLN A 19 33.80 -3.05 -12.24
CA GLN A 19 33.19 -1.74 -12.47
C GLN A 19 31.65 -1.77 -12.45
N GLY A 20 31.06 -2.57 -11.56
CA GLY A 20 29.61 -2.73 -11.43
C GLY A 20 28.95 -3.60 -12.49
N ARG A 21 29.72 -4.32 -13.34
CA ARG A 21 29.21 -5.21 -14.39
C ARG A 21 29.80 -6.62 -14.35
N GLY A 22 29.05 -7.60 -14.87
CA GLY A 22 29.54 -8.96 -15.10
C GLY A 22 29.69 -9.82 -13.84
N GLY A 23 29.13 -9.41 -12.70
CA GLY A 23 29.10 -10.23 -11.49
C GLY A 23 28.16 -11.44 -11.64
N LEU A 24 28.42 -12.47 -10.85
CA LEU A 24 27.64 -13.72 -10.78
C LEU A 24 26.19 -13.48 -10.34
N GLN A 25 25.93 -12.39 -9.62
CA GLN A 25 24.59 -11.99 -9.19
C GLN A 25 24.19 -10.67 -9.85
N SER A 26 23.10 -10.72 -10.60
CA SER A 26 22.51 -9.55 -11.24
C SER A 26 21.69 -8.72 -10.27
N ALA A 27 21.72 -7.40 -10.45
CA ALA A 27 20.90 -6.46 -9.71
C ALA A 27 19.42 -6.67 -10.05
N ILE A 28 18.60 -6.65 -9.01
CA ILE A 28 17.16 -6.80 -9.07
C ILE A 28 16.54 -5.44 -8.76
N ALA A 29 15.65 -4.98 -9.61
CA ALA A 29 14.79 -3.82 -9.41
C ALA A 29 13.33 -4.28 -9.38
N GLY A 30 12.53 -3.72 -8.47
CA GLY A 30 11.18 -4.22 -8.22
C GLY A 30 10.50 -3.53 -7.05
N PHE A 31 9.27 -3.99 -6.80
CA PHE A 31 8.45 -3.62 -5.65
C PHE A 31 8.63 -4.66 -4.57
N ASN A 32 8.69 -4.23 -3.31
CA ASN A 32 8.47 -5.09 -2.16
C ASN A 32 7.10 -4.74 -1.55
N ALA A 33 6.32 -5.76 -1.17
CA ALA A 33 4.98 -5.60 -0.59
C ALA A 33 4.98 -5.16 0.88
N GLY A 34 6.14 -4.74 1.43
CA GLY A 34 6.27 -4.23 2.80
C GLY A 34 6.11 -5.25 3.93
N ASN A 35 5.53 -6.43 3.69
CA ASN A 35 5.33 -7.50 4.69
C ASN A 35 6.42 -8.60 4.69
N GLY A 36 7.50 -8.40 3.92
CA GLY A 36 8.61 -9.35 3.79
C GLY A 36 8.33 -10.63 2.99
N THR A 37 7.12 -10.85 2.45
CA THR A 37 6.75 -12.08 1.72
C THR A 37 6.37 -11.86 0.26
N GLY A 38 6.11 -10.62 -0.18
CA GLY A 38 5.80 -10.29 -1.58
C GLY A 38 6.86 -9.41 -2.24
N TRP A 39 7.29 -9.77 -3.45
CA TRP A 39 8.08 -8.89 -4.32
C TRP A 39 7.63 -9.02 -5.78
N THR A 40 7.71 -7.94 -6.55
CA THR A 40 7.37 -7.91 -7.97
C THR A 40 8.52 -7.29 -8.77
N PRO A 41 9.22 -8.06 -9.63
CA PRO A 41 10.30 -7.53 -10.46
C PRO A 41 9.79 -6.54 -11.50
N LEU A 42 10.64 -5.56 -11.82
CA LEU A 42 10.53 -4.78 -13.05
C LEU A 42 11.04 -5.59 -14.25
N PRO A 43 10.62 -5.27 -15.50
CA PRO A 43 11.21 -5.86 -16.69
C PRO A 43 12.74 -5.69 -16.72
N TYR A 44 13.47 -6.69 -17.20
CA TYR A 44 14.96 -6.71 -17.29
C TYR A 44 15.70 -6.78 -15.94
N SER A 45 14.97 -6.82 -14.83
CA SER A 45 15.49 -7.08 -13.48
C SER A 45 16.06 -8.49 -13.36
N GLY A 46 17.20 -8.66 -12.67
CA GLY A 46 17.77 -9.99 -12.41
C GLY A 46 18.40 -10.71 -13.62
N GLU A 47 18.29 -10.16 -14.83
CA GLU A 47 18.79 -10.76 -16.08
C GLU A 47 20.12 -10.14 -16.57
N GLY A 48 20.84 -9.41 -15.71
CA GLY A 48 22.07 -8.69 -16.09
C GLY A 48 21.85 -7.50 -17.03
N ARG A 49 20.59 -7.18 -17.34
CA ARG A 49 20.18 -6.14 -18.29
C ARG A 49 19.36 -5.03 -17.64
N VAL A 50 19.44 -4.88 -16.32
CA VAL A 50 18.68 -3.88 -15.54
C VAL A 50 18.92 -2.43 -16.03
N ILE A 51 20.06 -2.17 -16.69
CA ILE A 51 20.37 -0.89 -17.34
C ILE A 51 19.30 -0.48 -18.35
N LYS A 52 18.63 -1.45 -19.01
CA LYS A 52 17.55 -1.19 -19.97
C LYS A 52 16.37 -0.44 -19.36
N LEU A 53 16.22 -0.41 -18.04
CA LEU A 53 15.19 0.41 -17.39
C LEU A 53 15.35 1.90 -17.68
N LYS A 54 16.55 2.39 -18.03
CA LYS A 54 16.77 3.79 -18.44
C LYS A 54 16.39 4.05 -19.91
N GLU A 55 16.44 3.01 -20.74
CA GLU A 55 16.21 3.10 -22.19
C GLU A 55 14.75 2.85 -22.54
N PHE A 56 14.08 1.98 -21.78
CA PHE A 56 12.70 1.57 -22.01
C PHE A 56 11.74 2.17 -20.98
N SER A 57 10.46 2.14 -21.33
CA SER A 57 9.37 2.71 -20.53
C SER A 57 8.05 2.06 -20.90
N ASN A 58 7.12 2.03 -19.95
CA ASN A 58 5.73 1.67 -20.19
C ASN A 58 4.80 2.88 -20.41
N VAL A 59 5.33 4.10 -20.37
CA VAL A 59 4.60 5.36 -20.60
C VAL A 59 5.19 6.21 -21.74
N GLY A 60 6.04 5.62 -22.57
CA GLY A 60 6.62 6.27 -23.75
C GLY A 60 7.70 7.32 -23.45
N VAL A 61 8.10 7.51 -22.19
CA VAL A 61 9.19 8.41 -21.80
C VAL A 61 10.35 7.57 -21.26
N PRO A 62 11.50 7.48 -21.95
CA PRO A 62 12.63 6.65 -21.52
C PRO A 62 13.00 6.87 -20.05
N GLY A 63 13.21 5.77 -19.32
CA GLY A 63 13.53 5.83 -17.89
C GLY A 63 12.33 6.03 -16.99
N ARG A 64 11.15 6.40 -17.50
CA ARG A 64 9.95 6.59 -16.70
C ARG A 64 9.13 5.31 -16.65
N TRP A 65 8.76 4.92 -15.46
CA TRP A 65 7.88 3.78 -15.24
C TRP A 65 6.72 4.13 -14.32
N LEU A 66 5.51 3.85 -14.79
CA LEU A 66 4.29 4.10 -14.04
C LEU A 66 3.60 2.78 -13.74
N PHE A 67 3.50 2.46 -12.46
CA PHE A 67 2.81 1.27 -12.01
C PHE A 67 1.62 1.68 -11.18
N ARG A 68 0.47 1.07 -11.49
CA ARG A 68 -0.70 1.11 -10.64
C ARG A 68 -0.55 -0.05 -9.67
N VAL A 69 -0.44 0.27 -8.39
CA VAL A 69 -0.43 -0.72 -7.31
C VAL A 69 -1.83 -0.68 -6.73
N ASP A 70 -2.71 -1.55 -7.23
CA ASP A 70 -3.98 -1.84 -6.57
C ASP A 70 -3.86 -3.21 -5.91
N GLU A 71 -4.17 -3.30 -4.63
CA GLU A 71 -4.14 -4.57 -3.91
C GLU A 71 -5.47 -5.34 -3.95
N GLU A 72 -6.56 -4.79 -4.51
CA GLU A 72 -7.85 -5.47 -4.45
C GLU A 72 -8.79 -5.12 -5.61
N ILE A 73 -9.32 -6.15 -6.29
CA ILE A 73 -10.47 -6.01 -7.18
C ILE A 73 -11.71 -6.00 -6.30
N ILE A 74 -12.17 -4.81 -5.90
CA ILE A 74 -13.41 -4.65 -5.16
C ILE A 74 -14.57 -5.03 -6.09
N ARG A 75 -15.29 -6.10 -5.78
CA ARG A 75 -16.51 -6.47 -6.54
C ARG A 75 -17.51 -5.32 -6.43
N GLY A 76 -17.91 -4.76 -7.56
CA GLY A 76 -18.99 -3.79 -7.61
C GLY A 76 -20.31 -4.44 -7.21
N GLY A 77 -21.13 -3.71 -6.45
CA GLY A 77 -22.46 -4.16 -6.03
C GLY A 77 -22.63 -4.13 -4.52
N CYS A 78 -23.71 -4.76 -4.06
CA CYS A 78 -24.00 -4.96 -2.65
C CYS A 78 -24.68 -6.32 -2.45
N SER A 79 -24.52 -6.94 -1.28
CA SER A 79 -25.23 -8.16 -0.91
C SER A 79 -26.47 -7.84 -0.06
N ASN A 80 -27.54 -8.64 -0.23
CA ASN A 80 -28.71 -8.60 0.64
C ASN A 80 -28.58 -9.55 1.85
N GLU A 81 -27.37 -10.06 2.09
CA GLU A 81 -27.09 -10.98 3.20
C GLU A 81 -27.17 -10.22 4.52
N SER A 82 -27.64 -10.91 5.57
CA SER A 82 -27.75 -10.35 6.93
C SER A 82 -26.41 -10.30 7.67
N ILE A 83 -25.42 -11.07 7.22
CA ILE A 83 -24.06 -11.17 7.76
C ILE A 83 -23.11 -11.26 6.57
N GLY A 84 -21.93 -10.65 6.65
CA GLY A 84 -20.96 -10.76 5.55
C GLY A 84 -19.72 -9.90 5.73
N TYR A 85 -18.98 -9.73 4.65
CA TYR A 85 -17.79 -8.90 4.63
C TYR A 85 -18.10 -7.48 4.16
N LEU A 86 -17.39 -6.51 4.72
CA LEU A 86 -17.38 -5.13 4.27
C LEU A 86 -16.02 -4.78 3.67
N THR A 87 -16.04 -3.86 2.70
CA THR A 87 -14.84 -3.28 2.10
C THR A 87 -14.80 -1.80 2.43
N THR A 88 -13.59 -1.28 2.67
CA THR A 88 -13.34 0.13 2.96
C THR A 88 -12.51 0.76 1.84
N ALA A 89 -12.78 2.03 1.54
CA ALA A 89 -12.03 2.80 0.56
C ALA A 89 -11.79 4.23 1.10
N PRO A 90 -10.54 4.65 1.35
CA PRO A 90 -9.29 3.88 1.16
C PRO A 90 -9.20 2.68 2.14
N ILE A 91 -8.27 1.75 1.89
CA ILE A 91 -8.02 0.58 2.76
C ILE A 91 -7.20 0.91 4.02
N ALA A 92 -6.63 2.11 4.04
CA ALA A 92 -5.79 2.60 5.12
C ALA A 92 -6.01 4.10 5.34
N ALA A 93 -5.86 4.55 6.57
CA ALA A 93 -5.83 5.96 6.90
C ALA A 93 -4.91 6.24 8.09
N THR A 94 -4.67 7.53 8.30
CA THR A 94 -3.82 8.04 9.36
C THR A 94 -4.56 7.99 10.71
N MET A 95 -3.84 7.74 11.81
CA MET A 95 -4.39 7.86 13.16
C MET A 95 -4.87 9.27 13.54
N ILE A 96 -4.52 10.31 12.75
CA ILE A 96 -4.98 11.69 12.95
C ILE A 96 -6.50 11.78 12.82
N GLY A 97 -7.12 10.90 12.03
CA GLY A 97 -8.51 11.05 11.61
C GLY A 97 -8.70 12.19 10.61
N GLY A 98 -9.94 12.64 10.44
CA GLY A 98 -10.31 13.70 9.49
C GLY A 98 -10.40 13.24 8.02
N VAL A 99 -10.26 11.95 7.78
CA VAL A 99 -10.32 11.35 6.44
C VAL A 99 -11.70 10.73 6.22
N TYR A 100 -12.23 10.90 5.00
CA TYR A 100 -13.43 10.22 4.54
C TYR A 100 -13.12 8.77 4.18
N VAL A 101 -13.85 7.84 4.79
CA VAL A 101 -13.77 6.41 4.49
C VAL A 101 -15.11 5.96 3.94
N ASN A 102 -15.11 5.55 2.68
CA ASN A 102 -16.26 4.93 2.04
C ASN A 102 -16.33 3.46 2.45
N VAL A 103 -17.50 3.01 2.87
CA VAL A 103 -17.75 1.63 3.28
C VAL A 103 -18.81 1.00 2.36
N SER A 104 -18.54 -0.22 1.91
CA SER A 104 -19.42 -1.01 1.04
C SER A 104 -19.51 -2.45 1.53
N GLY A 105 -20.51 -3.19 1.05
CA GLY A 105 -20.77 -4.58 1.43
C GLY A 105 -22.26 -4.88 1.34
N PRO A 106 -23.05 -4.52 2.36
CA PRO A 106 -24.50 -4.72 2.33
C PRO A 106 -25.25 -3.67 1.51
N CYS A 107 -26.43 -4.05 1.00
CA CYS A 107 -27.33 -3.11 0.32
C CYS A 107 -28.02 -2.19 1.33
N LEU A 108 -27.70 -0.89 1.26
CA LEU A 108 -28.18 0.15 2.15
C LEU A 108 -29.51 0.74 1.70
N ARG A 109 -30.54 0.64 2.53
CA ARG A 109 -31.87 1.20 2.30
C ARG A 109 -31.95 2.64 2.82
N GLY A 110 -32.98 3.37 2.41
CA GLY A 110 -33.14 4.79 2.78
C GLY A 110 -33.32 5.05 4.27
N GLY A 111 -33.82 4.08 5.04
CA GLY A 111 -34.00 4.18 6.49
C GLY A 111 -32.87 3.57 7.33
N ASP A 112 -31.80 3.07 6.70
CA ASP A 112 -30.71 2.44 7.44
C ASP A 112 -29.85 3.51 8.13
N VAL A 113 -29.56 3.30 9.42
CA VAL A 113 -28.66 4.16 10.20
C VAL A 113 -27.32 3.44 10.29
N VAL A 114 -26.36 3.89 9.47
CA VAL A 114 -25.06 3.23 9.34
C VAL A 114 -24.10 3.73 10.43
N LYS A 115 -23.61 2.79 11.23
CA LYS A 115 -22.52 3.02 12.20
C LYS A 115 -21.40 2.04 11.94
N VAL A 116 -20.16 2.49 12.02
CA VAL A 116 -18.98 1.64 11.80
C VAL A 116 -18.06 1.73 13.00
N ILE A 117 -17.54 0.61 13.46
CA ILE A 117 -16.51 0.54 14.48
C ILE A 117 -15.20 0.22 13.80
N PHE A 118 -14.20 1.09 13.99
CA PHE A 118 -12.81 0.81 13.67
C PHE A 118 -12.09 0.43 14.96
N ASP A 119 -11.79 -0.86 15.13
CA ASP A 119 -11.30 -1.44 16.38
C ASP A 119 -12.29 -1.29 17.54
N GLU A 120 -12.17 -0.20 18.30
CA GLU A 120 -13.01 0.17 19.44
C GLU A 120 -13.73 1.52 19.22
N TYR A 121 -13.44 2.20 18.11
CA TYR A 121 -13.90 3.55 17.84
C TYR A 121 -15.11 3.54 16.92
N GLN A 122 -16.28 3.80 17.51
CA GLN A 122 -17.53 3.93 16.77
C GLN A 122 -17.63 5.30 16.06
N VAL A 123 -17.98 5.26 14.78
CA VAL A 123 -18.17 6.43 13.93
C VAL A 123 -19.53 6.39 13.26
N ASP A 124 -20.12 7.57 13.10
CA ASP A 124 -21.37 7.76 12.38
C ASP A 124 -21.09 7.97 10.90
N CYS A 125 -21.87 7.30 10.05
CA CYS A 125 -21.70 7.33 8.61
C CYS A 125 -22.97 7.82 7.91
N VAL A 126 -22.78 8.53 6.81
CA VAL A 126 -23.87 9.03 5.96
C VAL A 126 -24.03 8.11 4.76
N ARG A 127 -25.25 7.63 4.53
CA ARG A 127 -25.57 6.87 3.32
C ARG A 127 -25.50 7.79 2.11
N LEU A 128 -24.62 7.48 1.16
CA LEU A 128 -24.56 8.20 -0.12
C LEU A 128 -25.48 7.54 -1.15
N ASN A 129 -25.41 6.21 -1.24
CA ASN A 129 -26.13 5.41 -2.24
C ASN A 129 -26.55 4.07 -1.63
N MET A 130 -27.24 3.25 -2.42
CA MET A 130 -27.57 1.86 -2.01
C MET A 130 -26.33 0.99 -1.79
N HIS A 131 -25.21 1.28 -2.45
CA HIS A 131 -24.00 0.45 -2.41
C HIS A 131 -22.92 0.97 -1.44
N ARG A 132 -23.05 2.20 -0.94
CA ARG A 132 -21.98 2.85 -0.18
C ARG A 132 -22.50 3.86 0.84
N ALA A 133 -21.84 3.87 1.99
CA ALA A 133 -21.92 4.94 2.98
C ALA A 133 -20.53 5.58 3.13
N GLN A 134 -20.50 6.81 3.61
CA GLN A 134 -19.28 7.55 3.87
C GLN A 134 -19.21 7.88 5.36
N CYS A 135 -18.11 7.49 5.98
CA CYS A 135 -17.80 7.73 7.38
C CYS A 135 -16.67 8.76 7.47
N VAL A 136 -16.60 9.49 8.58
CA VAL A 136 -15.48 10.36 8.89
C VAL A 136 -14.72 9.75 10.06
N LEU A 137 -13.42 9.49 9.88
CA LEU A 137 -12.60 9.05 11.00
C LEU A 137 -12.44 10.19 12.02
N PRO A 138 -12.71 9.97 13.32
CA PRO A 138 -12.63 11.00 14.32
C PRO A 138 -11.20 11.46 14.53
N VAL A 139 -11.02 12.78 14.66
CA VAL A 139 -9.71 13.36 14.92
C VAL A 139 -9.29 13.20 16.38
N ASN A 140 -8.00 12.94 16.62
CA ASN A 140 -7.41 12.77 17.97
C ASN A 140 -8.14 11.75 18.87
N ARG A 141 -8.76 10.73 18.27
CA ARG A 141 -9.33 9.60 19.02
C ARG A 141 -8.61 8.29 18.75
N MET A 142 -8.01 8.10 17.58
CA MET A 142 -7.36 6.84 17.22
C MET A 142 -5.92 6.83 17.75
N TYR A 143 -5.65 6.11 18.85
CA TYR A 143 -4.29 5.98 19.42
C TYR A 143 -3.62 4.65 19.12
N LYS A 144 -4.15 3.88 18.15
CA LYS A 144 -3.68 2.54 17.79
C LYS A 144 -3.25 2.50 16.33
N THR A 145 -2.23 1.69 16.03
CA THR A 145 -1.68 1.49 14.70
C THR A 145 -1.60 0.04 14.29
N GLY A 146 -1.45 -0.15 12.99
CA GLY A 146 -1.46 -1.46 12.37
C GLY A 146 -2.84 -1.85 11.86
N LEU A 147 -3.00 -3.15 11.60
CA LEU A 147 -4.24 -3.71 11.10
C LEU A 147 -5.29 -3.75 12.22
N VAL A 148 -6.45 -3.13 11.96
CA VAL A 148 -7.59 -3.07 12.86
C VAL A 148 -8.81 -3.75 12.24
N ASN A 149 -9.65 -4.31 13.12
CA ASN A 149 -10.91 -4.91 12.72
C ASN A 149 -11.94 -3.81 12.51
N VAL A 150 -12.65 -3.87 11.39
CA VAL A 150 -13.77 -2.98 11.11
C VAL A 150 -15.06 -3.75 11.21
N LYS A 151 -16.06 -3.17 11.86
CA LYS A 151 -17.40 -3.75 11.94
C LYS A 151 -18.44 -2.72 11.55
N MET A 152 -19.45 -3.12 10.79
CA MET A 152 -20.50 -2.22 10.31
C MET A 152 -21.87 -2.66 10.79
N SER A 153 -22.66 -1.68 11.19
CA SER A 153 -24.06 -1.78 11.62
C SER A 153 -24.93 -0.98 10.65
N ARG A 154 -26.16 -1.48 10.43
CA ARG A 154 -27.22 -0.79 9.66
C ARG A 154 -28.41 -0.38 10.52
N ASP A 155 -28.45 -0.84 11.77
CA ASP A 155 -29.56 -0.71 12.72
C ASP A 155 -29.26 0.32 13.81
N GLY A 156 -28.39 1.29 13.52
CA GLY A 156 -28.03 2.35 14.47
C GLY A 156 -27.15 1.88 15.63
N GLY A 157 -26.42 0.77 15.47
CA GLY A 157 -25.45 0.27 16.43
C GLY A 157 -25.96 -0.82 17.37
N GLN A 158 -27.10 -1.44 17.09
CA GLN A 158 -27.60 -2.56 17.90
C GLN A 158 -26.85 -3.86 17.57
N SER A 159 -26.52 -4.09 16.29
CA SER A 159 -25.75 -5.24 15.85
C SER A 159 -24.68 -4.87 14.83
N TYR A 160 -23.60 -5.65 14.82
CA TYR A 160 -22.45 -5.46 13.93
C TYR A 160 -22.14 -6.73 13.12
N PRO A 161 -23.06 -7.16 12.23
CA PRO A 161 -22.94 -8.43 11.52
C PRO A 161 -21.99 -8.39 10.32
N TYR A 162 -21.54 -7.20 9.89
CA TYR A 162 -20.61 -7.06 8.77
C TYR A 162 -19.21 -6.77 9.29
N VAL A 163 -18.21 -7.51 8.80
CA VAL A 163 -16.83 -7.42 9.29
C VAL A 163 -15.84 -7.19 8.15
N GLY A 164 -14.74 -6.51 8.46
CA GLY A 164 -13.65 -6.26 7.51
C GLY A 164 -12.38 -5.90 8.26
N THR A 165 -11.36 -5.51 7.50
CA THR A 165 -10.10 -5.02 8.06
C THR A 165 -9.77 -3.66 7.49
N PHE A 166 -8.98 -2.89 8.23
CA PHE A 166 -8.52 -1.57 7.86
C PHE A 166 -7.17 -1.31 8.48
N TYR A 167 -6.33 -0.49 7.86
CA TYR A 167 -5.00 -0.22 8.38
C TYR A 167 -4.89 1.21 8.91
N LEU A 168 -4.50 1.36 10.18
CA LEU A 168 -4.21 2.64 10.81
C LEU A 168 -2.71 2.91 10.80
N CYS A 169 -2.30 3.95 10.07
CA CYS A 169 -0.91 4.40 10.01
C CYS A 169 -0.56 5.34 11.16
N GLU A 170 0.68 5.27 11.64
CA GLU A 170 1.23 6.16 12.66
C GLU A 170 1.30 7.63 12.22
N PHE A 171 1.27 8.54 13.21
CA PHE A 171 1.51 9.98 13.05
C PHE A 171 2.97 10.28 12.68
N THR A 172 3.86 9.28 12.59
CA THR A 172 5.28 9.43 12.23
C THR A 172 5.44 9.86 10.78
N ALA A 173 4.95 11.06 10.47
CA ALA A 173 4.39 11.38 9.19
C ALA A 173 3.47 10.23 8.71
N SER A 174 2.21 10.55 8.46
CA SER A 174 1.80 10.08 7.14
C SER A 174 2.88 10.59 6.22
N LYS A 175 3.61 9.66 5.59
CA LYS A 175 3.82 9.86 4.18
C LYS A 175 2.42 10.12 3.59
N ILE A 176 1.92 11.36 3.71
CA ILE A 176 1.58 12.11 2.52
C ILE A 176 2.66 11.66 1.58
N PHE A 177 2.30 11.04 0.47
CA PHE A 177 3.24 10.70 -0.59
C PHE A 177 3.93 11.98 -1.14
N PHE A 178 4.26 12.98 -0.33
CA PHE A 178 5.53 13.67 -0.36
C PHE A 178 6.64 12.62 -0.39
N LEU A 179 6.95 12.25 -1.61
CA LEU A 179 8.30 12.09 -2.13
C LEU A 179 9.30 12.91 -1.30
N HIS A 180 9.75 12.35 -0.19
CA HIS A 180 11.11 12.55 0.24
C HIS A 180 11.88 11.33 -0.27
N PHE A 181 12.31 11.42 -1.53
CA PHE A 181 13.45 10.65 -2.01
C PHE A 181 14.67 11.16 -1.23
N LEU A 182 14.87 10.64 -0.03
CA LEU A 182 16.23 10.55 0.48
C LEU A 182 16.83 9.29 -0.11
N LYS A 183 17.87 9.54 -0.90
CA LYS A 183 18.86 8.58 -1.37
C LYS A 183 19.04 7.48 -0.34
N ASP A 184 18.71 6.24 -0.69
CA ASP A 184 19.43 5.07 -0.22
C ASP A 184 19.29 3.99 -1.31
N PHE A 185 20.28 4.03 -2.18
CA PHE A 185 20.65 2.92 -3.03
C PHE A 185 21.36 1.90 -2.13
N ILE A 186 21.02 0.62 -2.25
CA ILE A 186 21.76 -0.58 -1.76
C ILE A 186 21.51 -0.97 -0.29
N ALA A 187 20.78 -2.07 -0.08
CA ALA A 187 21.32 -3.31 0.53
C ALA A 187 20.19 -4.31 0.89
N TYR A 188 20.06 -5.41 0.15
CA TYR A 188 19.64 -6.68 0.74
C TYR A 188 20.68 -7.75 0.38
N SER A 189 21.76 -7.75 1.17
CA SER A 189 22.64 -8.90 1.35
C SER A 189 23.48 -8.64 2.61
N GLN A 190 22.83 -8.80 3.77
CA GLN A 190 23.51 -8.90 5.06
C GLN A 190 22.99 -10.18 5.72
N ASN A 191 23.47 -11.31 5.22
CA ASN A 191 23.71 -12.46 6.08
C ASN A 191 24.89 -13.28 5.55
N ARG A 192 26.09 -12.67 5.65
CA ARG A 192 27.27 -13.23 6.31
C ARG A 192 28.51 -12.41 5.95
N ALA A 193 29.10 -11.83 6.99
CA ALA A 193 30.49 -11.42 7.14
C ALA A 193 31.02 -10.29 6.24
N GLY A 194 31.53 -9.24 6.89
CA GLY A 194 32.63 -8.44 6.34
C GLY A 194 32.29 -7.00 5.98
N ARG A 195 32.33 -6.15 7.01
CA ARG A 195 32.53 -4.70 6.98
C ARG A 195 33.44 -4.22 5.83
N SER A 196 32.95 -3.32 4.97
CA SER A 196 33.75 -2.21 4.43
C SER A 196 32.83 -1.13 3.86
N GLU A 197 33.03 0.08 4.34
CA GLU A 197 32.37 1.32 3.94
C GLU A 197 32.79 1.68 2.51
N PHE A 198 31.84 2.15 1.68
CA PHE A 198 32.13 2.82 0.42
C PHE A 198 31.62 4.25 0.49
N HIS A 199 32.56 5.20 0.49
CA HIS A 199 32.32 6.61 0.25
C HIS A 199 32.02 6.83 -1.24
N ALA A 200 31.10 7.77 -1.51
CA ALA A 200 30.69 8.22 -2.83
C ALA A 200 31.76 9.07 -3.53
#